data_AF-A0A2S4KY47-F1
#
_entry.id   AF-A0A2S4KY47-F1
#
_cell.length_a   1.000
_cell.length_b   1.000
_cell.length_c   1.000
_cell.angle_alpha   90.00
_cell.angle_beta   90.00
_cell.angle_gamma   90.00
#
_symmetry.space_group_name_H-M   'P 1'
#
loop_
_entity.id
_entity.type
_entity.pdbx_description
1 polymer ?
#
loop_
_entity_poly.entity_id
_entity_poly.type
_entity_poly.pdbx_seq_one_letter_code
_entity_poly.pdbx_strand_id
1 'polypeptide(L)'
;EGGGGASDISEDDVRRAVETLRPLGGSYGIVRVGRKEYIRSVPRELSGDQAAAVEAAQVLGYVSVSMLRDNLGWERARCRTVIDDLVAEGMLWVDQQTGGEWEYWSPSFMVDTESSVAEGE
;
A
#
# COMPACT_ATOMS: atom_id res chain seq x y z
N GLU A 1 24.14 22.88 -28.19
CA GLU A 1 22.70 22.94 -28.50
C GLU A 1 21.90 22.40 -27.32
N GLY A 2 20.79 23.06 -27.01
CA GLY A 2 19.58 22.52 -26.35
C GLY A 2 19.74 21.82 -25.01
N GLY A 3 19.43 22.53 -23.91
CA GLY A 3 19.19 21.91 -22.61
C GLY A 3 18.09 20.85 -22.71
N GLY A 4 18.41 19.64 -22.23
CA GLY A 4 17.46 18.56 -22.08
C GLY A 4 16.40 18.96 -21.05
N GLY A 5 15.27 19.45 -21.54
CA GLY A 5 14.11 19.70 -20.72
C GLY A 5 13.69 18.39 -20.05
N ALA A 6 13.40 18.45 -18.76
CA ALA A 6 12.65 17.41 -18.09
C ALA A 6 11.31 17.27 -18.81
N SER A 7 11.24 16.34 -19.76
CA SER A 7 9.97 15.87 -20.30
C SER A 7 9.17 15.30 -19.14
N ASP A 8 7.91 15.71 -19.01
CA ASP A 8 6.99 15.18 -17.99
C ASP A 8 7.05 13.65 -17.98
N ILE A 9 7.51 13.09 -16.85
CA ILE A 9 7.60 11.64 -16.66
C ILE A 9 6.18 11.13 -16.41
N SER A 10 5.70 10.23 -17.27
CA SER A 10 4.35 9.66 -17.16
C SER A 10 4.34 8.35 -16.35
N GLU A 11 3.15 7.89 -15.94
CA GLU A 11 2.99 6.56 -15.34
C GLU A 11 3.49 5.43 -16.26
N ASP A 12 3.31 5.59 -17.58
CA ASP A 12 3.77 4.60 -18.57
C ASP A 12 5.30 4.49 -18.59
N ASP A 13 5.99 5.62 -18.40
CA ASP A 13 7.46 5.63 -18.25
C ASP A 13 7.89 4.83 -17.01
N VAL A 14 7.17 4.98 -15.89
CA VAL A 14 7.42 4.20 -14.67
C VAL A 14 7.16 2.71 -14.90
N ARG A 15 6.03 2.35 -15.55
CA ARG A 15 5.70 0.95 -15.84
C ARG A 15 6.80 0.31 -16.70
N ARG A 16 7.18 0.96 -17.81
CA ARG A 16 8.26 0.49 -18.70
C ARG A 16 9.59 0.38 -17.96
N ALA A 17 9.94 1.36 -17.13
CA ALA A 17 11.17 1.31 -16.34
C ALA A 17 11.21 0.07 -15.43
N VAL A 18 10.11 -0.23 -14.71
CA VAL A 18 10.03 -1.43 -13.87
C VAL A 18 10.16 -2.71 -14.71
N GLU A 19 9.57 -2.75 -15.92
CA GLU A 19 9.71 -3.91 -16.80
C GLU A 19 11.16 -4.16 -17.25
N THR A 20 11.96 -3.10 -17.46
CA THR A 20 13.38 -3.27 -17.80
C THR A 20 14.20 -3.91 -16.68
N LEU A 21 13.72 -3.90 -15.43
CA LEU A 21 14.38 -4.54 -14.30
C LEU A 21 14.10 -6.05 -14.20
N ARG A 22 13.14 -6.59 -14.97
CA ARG A 22 12.78 -8.02 -14.96
C ARG A 22 13.99 -8.97 -15.11
N PRO A 23 14.97 -8.73 -16.01
CA PRO A 23 16.13 -9.62 -16.18
C PRO A 23 17.04 -9.74 -14.95
N LEU A 24 16.94 -8.83 -13.98
CA LEU A 24 17.79 -8.82 -12.77
C LEU A 24 17.35 -9.83 -11.69
N GLY A 25 16.37 -10.69 -11.99
CA GLY A 25 15.90 -11.74 -11.07
C GLY A 25 14.48 -11.55 -10.55
N GLY A 26 13.69 -10.67 -11.17
CA GLY A 26 12.24 -10.58 -10.94
C GLY A 26 11.80 -10.09 -9.56
N SER A 27 12.72 -9.60 -8.72
CA SER A 27 12.40 -9.03 -7.40
C SER A 27 11.56 -7.75 -7.52
N TYR A 28 11.84 -6.94 -8.54
CA TYR A 28 11.04 -5.78 -8.89
C TYR A 28 9.86 -6.15 -9.78
N GLY A 29 8.69 -5.61 -9.48
CA GLY A 29 7.49 -5.87 -10.26
C GLY A 29 6.35 -4.94 -9.91
N ILE A 30 5.30 -4.98 -10.74
CA ILE A 30 4.06 -4.25 -10.49
C ILE A 30 3.05 -5.27 -9.98
N VAL A 31 2.46 -4.99 -8.82
CA VAL A 31 1.40 -5.80 -8.22
C VAL A 31 0.17 -4.95 -8.01
N ARG A 32 -1.01 -5.53 -8.23
CA ARG A 32 -2.28 -4.84 -7.99
C ARG A 32 -2.87 -5.34 -6.67
N VAL A 33 -3.17 -4.41 -5.77
CA VAL A 33 -3.87 -4.69 -4.50
C VAL A 33 -5.14 -3.86 -4.50
N GLY A 34 -6.29 -4.53 -4.51
CA GLY A 34 -7.59 -3.87 -4.70
C GLY A 34 -7.63 -3.00 -5.96
N ARG A 35 -7.82 -1.69 -5.76
CA ARG A 35 -7.92 -0.71 -6.84
C ARG A 35 -6.61 -0.01 -7.21
N LYS A 36 -5.51 -0.26 -6.49
CA LYS A 36 -4.22 0.44 -6.69
C LYS A 36 -3.13 -0.49 -7.21
N GLU A 37 -2.24 0.08 -8.02
CA GLU A 37 -1.00 -0.56 -8.45
C GLU A 37 0.14 -0.17 -7.50
N TYR A 38 0.95 -1.14 -7.12
CA TYR A 38 2.10 -0.98 -6.24
C TYR A 38 3.35 -1.50 -6.94
N ILE A 39 4.48 -0.84 -6.71
CA ILE A 39 5.79 -1.35 -7.11
C ILE A 39 6.29 -2.24 -5.97
N ARG A 40 6.45 -3.52 -6.26
CA ARG A 40 7.15 -4.46 -5.38
C ARG A 40 8.65 -4.23 -5.54
N SER A 41 9.35 -3.93 -4.45
CA SER A 41 10.81 -3.74 -4.42
C SER A 41 11.57 -4.92 -3.81
N VAL A 42 10.89 -5.76 -3.02
CA VAL A 42 11.45 -6.96 -2.38
C VAL A 42 10.71 -8.20 -2.88
N PRO A 43 11.40 -9.34 -3.10
CA PRO A 43 10.80 -10.59 -3.56
C PRO A 43 10.00 -11.26 -2.44
N ARG A 44 8.92 -10.60 -2.01
CA ARG A 44 7.96 -11.11 -1.04
C ARG A 44 6.57 -10.88 -1.62
N GLU A 45 5.75 -11.91 -1.53
CA GLU A 45 4.37 -11.88 -1.98
C GLU A 45 3.48 -11.63 -0.77
N LEU A 46 2.53 -10.71 -0.91
CA LEU A 46 1.47 -10.58 0.08
C LEU A 46 0.60 -11.83 0.01
N SER A 47 0.37 -12.46 1.16
CA SER A 47 -0.67 -13.47 1.26
C SER A 47 -2.04 -12.87 0.92
N GLY A 48 -3.02 -13.71 0.57
CA GLY A 48 -4.37 -13.23 0.28
C GLY A 48 -4.99 -12.41 1.42
N ASP A 49 -4.67 -12.77 2.67
CA ASP A 49 -5.16 -12.06 3.84
C ASP A 49 -4.48 -10.70 4.02
N GLN A 50 -3.15 -10.65 3.84
CA GLN A 50 -2.39 -9.41 3.86
C GLN A 50 -2.87 -8.45 2.75
N ALA A 51 -3.08 -8.96 1.54
CA ALA A 51 -3.61 -8.18 0.42
C ALA A 51 -5.00 -7.63 0.72
N ALA A 52 -5.90 -8.44 1.30
CA ALA A 52 -7.25 -8.00 1.67
C ALA A 52 -7.24 -6.94 2.79
N ALA A 53 -6.35 -7.04 3.77
CA ALA A 53 -6.21 -6.04 4.82
C ALA A 53 -5.65 -4.71 4.27
N VAL A 54 -4.64 -4.76 3.39
CA VAL A 54 -4.12 -3.56 2.71
C VAL A 54 -5.19 -2.94 1.81
N GLU A 55 -5.99 -3.74 1.11
CA GLU A 55 -7.13 -3.27 0.32
C GLU A 55 -8.18 -2.57 1.19
N ALA A 56 -8.53 -3.13 2.35
CA ALA A 56 -9.45 -2.50 3.29
C ALA A 56 -8.94 -1.12 3.76
N ALA A 57 -7.63 -0.99 4.00
CA ALA A 57 -7.00 0.28 4.38
C ALA A 57 -7.10 1.36 3.27
N GLN A 58 -7.34 1.00 2.01
CA GLN A 58 -7.47 1.97 0.91
C GLN A 58 -8.75 2.82 0.99
N VAL A 59 -9.71 2.46 1.85
CA VAL A 59 -10.97 3.19 1.98
C VAL A 59 -10.85 4.35 2.97
N LEU A 60 -10.36 4.08 4.18
CA LEU A 60 -10.27 5.06 5.28
C LEU A 60 -8.83 5.47 5.63
N GLY A 61 -7.84 4.82 5.02
CA GLY A 61 -6.41 5.03 5.29
C GLY A 61 -5.83 4.11 6.36
N TYR A 62 -6.67 3.52 7.19
CA TYR A 62 -6.27 2.59 8.25
C TYR A 62 -7.20 1.37 8.32
N VAL A 63 -6.76 0.37 9.08
CA VAL A 63 -7.59 -0.76 9.51
C VAL A 63 -7.55 -0.88 11.03
N SER A 64 -8.59 -1.48 11.60
CA SER A 64 -8.63 -1.92 12.99
C SER A 64 -9.05 -3.38 13.06
N VAL A 65 -8.84 -4.03 14.22
CA VAL A 65 -9.27 -5.42 14.40
C VAL A 65 -10.78 -5.55 14.23
N SER A 66 -11.58 -4.65 14.81
CA SER A 66 -13.04 -4.68 14.65
C SER A 66 -13.45 -4.45 13.21
N MET A 67 -12.81 -3.51 12.50
CA MET A 67 -13.08 -3.26 11.08
C MET A 67 -12.88 -4.51 10.23
N LEU A 68 -11.76 -5.22 10.38
CA LEU A 68 -11.50 -6.45 9.61
C LEU A 68 -12.50 -7.56 9.96
N ARG A 69 -12.90 -7.67 11.24
CA ARG A 69 -13.92 -8.65 11.65
C ARG A 69 -15.28 -8.35 11.04
N ASP A 70 -15.71 -7.09 11.10
CA ASP A 70 -17.06 -6.70 10.70
C ASP A 70 -17.21 -6.68 9.17
N ASN A 71 -16.16 -6.28 8.44
CA ASN A 71 -16.21 -6.19 6.97
C ASN A 71 -15.83 -7.49 6.27
N LEU A 72 -14.88 -8.28 6.83
CA LEU A 72 -14.41 -9.52 6.19
C LEU A 72 -14.93 -10.79 6.86
N GLY A 73 -15.66 -10.67 7.98
CA GLY A 73 -16.19 -11.81 8.73
C GLY A 73 -15.11 -12.65 9.43
N TRP A 74 -13.93 -12.08 9.64
CA TRP A 74 -12.79 -12.83 10.18
C TRP A 74 -12.85 -12.99 11.70
N GLU A 75 -12.17 -14.02 12.20
CA GLU A 75 -11.97 -14.19 13.64
C GLU A 75 -10.94 -13.19 14.16
N ARG A 76 -11.09 -12.78 15.43
CA ARG A 76 -10.20 -11.80 16.08
C ARG A 76 -8.73 -12.22 16.03
N ALA A 77 -8.45 -13.51 16.18
CA ALA A 77 -7.09 -14.04 16.11
C ALA A 77 -6.49 -13.84 14.72
N ARG A 78 -7.24 -14.19 13.66
CA ARG A 78 -6.82 -13.99 12.26
C ARG A 78 -6.55 -12.51 11.95
N CYS A 79 -7.44 -11.61 12.36
CA CYS A 79 -7.23 -10.17 12.16
C CYS A 79 -5.94 -9.68 12.81
N ARG A 80 -5.67 -10.10 14.05
CA ARG A 80 -4.45 -9.72 14.76
C ARG A 80 -3.20 -10.25 14.08
N THR A 81 -3.18 -11.54 13.72
CA THR A 81 -2.04 -12.14 13.02
C THR A 81 -1.69 -11.38 11.75
N VAL A 82 -2.68 -11.07 10.91
CA VAL A 82 -2.46 -10.35 9.65
C VAL A 82 -1.96 -8.92 9.90
N ILE A 83 -2.53 -8.22 10.89
CA ILE A 83 -2.10 -6.88 11.25
C ILE A 83 -0.66 -6.91 11.79
N ASP A 84 -0.33 -7.83 12.70
CA ASP A 84 0.99 -7.96 13.29
C ASP A 84 2.04 -8.28 12.21
N ASP A 85 1.70 -9.17 11.27
CA ASP A 85 2.57 -9.50 10.13
C ASP A 85 2.82 -8.26 9.25
N LEU A 86 1.78 -7.49 8.91
CA LEU A 86 1.90 -6.28 8.10
C LEU A 86 2.68 -5.17 8.82
N VAL A 87 2.54 -5.05 10.14
CA VAL A 87 3.34 -4.11 10.95
C VAL A 87 4.80 -4.55 11.00
N ALA A 88 5.07 -5.85 11.21
CA ALA A 88 6.42 -6.39 11.21
C ALA A 88 7.12 -6.22 9.86
N GLU A 89 6.36 -6.25 8.77
CA GLU A 89 6.83 -5.98 7.40
C GLU A 89 6.93 -4.47 7.08
N GLY A 90 6.50 -3.58 7.99
CA GLY A 90 6.54 -2.13 7.80
C GLY A 90 5.47 -1.59 6.84
N MET A 91 4.50 -2.41 6.45
CA MET A 91 3.41 -2.07 5.54
C MET A 91 2.28 -1.29 6.23
N LEU A 92 2.13 -1.48 7.54
CA LEU A 92 1.19 -0.72 8.37
C LEU A 92 1.93 -0.07 9.55
N TRP A 93 1.49 1.13 9.92
CA TRP A 93 2.02 1.87 11.06
C TRP A 93 1.01 1.87 12.21
N VAL A 94 1.49 1.68 13.43
CA VAL A 94 0.63 1.60 14.61
C VAL A 94 0.30 3.01 15.11
N ASP A 95 -0.99 3.27 15.30
CA ASP A 95 -1.51 4.43 16.01
C ASP A 95 -2.31 3.99 17.25
N GLN A 96 -1.84 4.42 18.43
CA GLN A 96 -2.45 4.12 19.73
C GLN A 96 -3.10 5.36 20.36
N GLN A 97 -3.10 6.50 19.68
CA GLN A 97 -3.54 7.79 20.24
C GLN A 97 -5.06 8.02 20.09
N THR A 98 -5.77 7.06 19.52
CA THR A 98 -7.18 7.15 19.10
C THR A 98 -8.18 7.15 20.26
N GLY A 99 -7.72 6.99 21.51
CA GLY A 99 -8.59 6.92 22.70
C GLY A 99 -9.54 5.71 22.73
N GLY A 100 -9.46 4.82 21.71
CA GLY A 100 -10.33 3.68 21.49
C GLY A 100 -9.55 2.45 21.04
N GLU A 101 -10.01 1.80 19.96
CA GLU A 101 -9.26 0.70 19.36
C GLU A 101 -8.02 1.22 18.62
N TRP A 102 -6.93 0.46 18.64
CA TRP A 102 -5.73 0.81 17.89
C TRP A 102 -6.03 0.82 16.39
N GLU A 103 -5.51 1.83 15.72
CA GLU A 103 -5.60 1.98 14.29
C GLU A 103 -4.25 1.65 13.65
N TYR A 104 -4.30 1.01 12.50
CA TYR A 104 -3.12 0.58 11.76
C TYR A 104 -3.15 1.22 10.39
N TRP A 105 -2.33 2.25 10.21
CA TRP A 105 -2.37 3.16 9.07
C TRP A 105 -1.51 2.68 7.91
N SER A 106 -2.03 2.81 6.69
CA SER A 106 -1.28 2.59 5.46
C SER A 106 -0.48 3.85 5.10
N PRO A 107 0.86 3.79 5.01
CA PRO A 107 1.67 4.95 4.64
C PRO A 107 1.30 5.52 3.26
N SER A 108 0.84 4.66 2.34
CA SER A 108 0.39 5.06 1.00
C SER A 108 -0.73 6.10 1.05
N PHE A 109 -1.62 6.02 2.03
CA PHE A 109 -2.77 6.93 2.14
C PHE A 109 -2.34 8.38 2.45
N MET A 110 -1.23 8.55 3.16
CA MET A 110 -0.71 9.88 3.48
C MET A 110 -0.22 10.60 2.22
N VAL A 111 0.47 9.87 1.32
CA VAL A 111 0.96 10.40 0.04
C VAL A 111 -0.19 10.74 -0.91
N ASP A 112 -1.26 9.94 -0.90
CA ASP A 112 -2.45 10.22 -1.70
C ASP A 112 -3.16 11.52 -1.27
N THR A 113 -3.13 11.82 0.03
CA THR A 113 -3.76 13.03 0.57
C THR A 113 -3.09 14.29 0.01
N GLU A 114 -1.76 14.30 -0.13
CA GLU A 114 -1.03 15.44 -0.72
C GLU A 114 -1.36 15.64 -2.20
N SER A 115 -1.59 14.57 -2.95
CA SER A 115 -1.95 14.65 -4.38
C SER A 115 -3.36 15.19 -4.58
N SER A 116 -4.30 14.84 -3.70
CA SER A 116 -5.69 15.33 -3.76
C SER A 116 -5.85 16.82 -3.40
N VAL A 117 -4.92 17.39 -2.65
CA VAL A 117 -4.92 18.82 -2.31
C VAL A 117 -4.40 19.67 -3.48
N ALA A 118 -3.44 19.14 -4.26
CA ALA A 118 -2.85 19.85 -5.40
C ALA A 118 -3.79 19.98 -6.62
N GLU A 119 -4.81 19.12 -6.77
CA GLU A 119 -5.81 19.20 -7.84
C GLU A 119 -6.99 20.14 -7.50
N GLY A 120 -7.03 20.69 -6.28
CA GLY A 120 -8.10 21.54 -5.76
C GLY A 120 -7.80 23.04 -5.73
N GLU A 121 -6.63 23.48 -6.23
CA GLU A 121 -6.24 24.90 -6.37
C GLU A 121 -6.31 25.40 -7.82
#